data_AF-A0A2E8RWE9-F1
#
_entry.id   AF-A0A2E8RWE9-F1
#
_cell.length_a   1.000
_cell.length_b   1.000
_cell.length_c   1.000
_cell.angle_alpha   90.00
_cell.angle_beta   90.00
_cell.angle_gamma   90.00
#
_symmetry.space_group_name_H-M   'P 1'
#
loop_
_entity.id
_entity.type
_entity.pdbx_description
1 polymer ?
#
loop_
_entity_poly.entity_id
_entity_poly.type
_entity_poly.pdbx_seq_one_letter_code
_entity_poly.pdbx_strand_id
1 'polypeptide(L)'
;MIVFVGAVAKEASAFSISMVGNKVVRWNSNTVPYKIHVDGSDDINNGSEFQKVKDAFADWESTPCTSISFTYLGTTENNQITSVGSSGNGENEIAWIEGNAWGFGSYVLGVTGPLINFQGMILEADIGFNGRQHQWSTSGTPSWNGSVQDVLNIAIHEQGHFFGMQHVLEYNNFDPPTMAPVADPNLKTATLTDDDRLGACYLYPAEGTYTCSSHSDCPDVVETNPNNGQEYYSKYGQCQGGTCDLGFTEPPPTCGPGQLGDTCFSDDQCDCSLYCQDTGFEQICSKQCSTVSDDCPVGFSCSPYSLNGTDGACLPVPCREAGDVCSSADACCSELCVGISPDAGYFCRVQCNTGNPICPEGQQCVTVDPATQQGACIPEKLKVGDTCTTDAECAAGYCRSISGEPGSFFCTDECASDSDCPCSMRCLTNQSPPLCIPGQNSACQPPTSEDTTQTGADGASGQDVIQTIGPGTNSSSGCRAGNSEGSSWFWLLLYMSLMALVFRGLKPNILESGEELR
;
A
#
# COMPACT_ATOMS: atom_id res chain seq x y z
N MET A 1 -15.04 66.90 -8.91
CA MET A 1 -14.81 65.76 -8.01
C MET A 1 -14.08 64.71 -8.84
N ILE A 2 -12.78 64.49 -8.58
CA ILE A 2 -11.98 63.53 -9.34
C ILE A 2 -12.11 62.19 -8.63
N VAL A 3 -12.70 61.19 -9.30
CA VAL A 3 -12.72 59.82 -8.81
C VAL A 3 -11.39 59.19 -9.19
N PHE A 4 -10.51 59.00 -8.21
CA PHE A 4 -9.38 58.10 -8.37
C PHE A 4 -9.93 56.68 -8.37
N VAL A 5 -10.04 56.08 -9.56
CA VAL A 5 -10.08 54.62 -9.68
C VAL A 5 -8.68 54.13 -9.35
N GLY A 6 -8.45 53.81 -8.08
CA GLY A 6 -7.23 53.15 -7.66
C GLY A 6 -7.20 51.76 -8.28
N ALA A 7 -6.27 51.52 -9.20
CA ALA A 7 -5.89 50.16 -9.53
C ALA A 7 -5.27 49.56 -8.26
N VAL A 8 -5.96 48.61 -7.64
CA VAL A 8 -5.39 47.80 -6.57
C VAL A 8 -4.32 46.94 -7.25
N ALA A 9 -3.06 47.12 -6.87
CA ALA A 9 -2.03 46.18 -7.27
C ALA A 9 -2.36 44.84 -6.60
N LYS A 10 -2.46 43.75 -7.40
CA LYS A 10 -2.36 42.40 -6.85
C LYS A 10 -0.97 42.33 -6.20
N GLU A 11 -0.88 41.92 -4.94
CA GLU A 11 0.43 41.58 -4.39
C GLU A 11 0.92 40.33 -5.15
N ALA A 12 2.11 40.42 -5.74
CA ALA A 12 2.56 39.52 -6.81
C ALA A 12 3.17 38.23 -6.25
N SER A 13 2.44 37.61 -5.32
CA SER A 13 2.78 36.38 -4.60
C SER A 13 1.47 35.60 -4.45
N ALA A 14 1.43 34.41 -5.04
CA ALA A 14 0.37 33.43 -4.87
C ALA A 14 0.92 32.10 -5.40
N PHE A 15 1.25 31.21 -4.47
CA PHE A 15 1.73 29.87 -4.77
C PHE A 15 0.73 29.13 -5.67
N SER A 16 1.20 28.22 -6.49
CA SER A 16 0.39 27.61 -7.53
C SER A 16 0.16 26.12 -7.30
N ILE A 17 -1.02 25.62 -7.69
CA ILE A 17 -1.44 24.22 -7.59
C ILE A 17 -2.08 23.74 -8.90
N SER A 18 -2.20 22.43 -9.07
CA SER A 18 -3.04 21.80 -10.09
C SER A 18 -4.28 21.16 -9.45
N MET A 19 -5.27 20.83 -10.28
CA MET A 19 -6.52 20.22 -9.84
C MET A 19 -7.02 19.17 -10.86
N VAL A 20 -7.72 18.17 -10.36
CA VAL A 20 -8.51 17.24 -11.18
C VAL A 20 -9.99 17.55 -10.97
N GLY A 21 -10.62 18.18 -11.96
CA GLY A 21 -11.98 18.72 -11.85
C GLY A 21 -12.06 19.82 -10.78
N ASN A 22 -12.65 19.49 -9.63
CA ASN A 22 -12.79 20.39 -8.48
C ASN A 22 -11.90 19.98 -7.29
N LYS A 23 -11.00 19.01 -7.46
CA LYS A 23 -10.17 18.44 -6.39
C LYS A 23 -8.72 18.90 -6.53
N VAL A 24 -8.13 19.41 -5.45
CA VAL A 24 -6.71 19.79 -5.36
C VAL A 24 -5.81 18.57 -5.56
N VAL A 25 -4.76 18.70 -6.37
CA VAL A 25 -3.75 17.64 -6.52
C VAL A 25 -2.85 17.60 -5.29
N ARG A 26 -2.86 16.47 -4.57
CA ARG A 26 -2.02 16.23 -3.38
C ARG A 26 -1.96 14.75 -3.00
N TRP A 27 -1.03 14.37 -2.13
CA TRP A 27 -1.03 13.08 -1.45
C TRP A 27 -2.20 12.95 -0.48
N ASN A 28 -2.70 11.73 -0.29
CA ASN A 28 -3.66 11.40 0.77
C ASN A 28 -2.98 11.07 2.11
N SER A 29 -1.64 10.97 2.13
CA SER A 29 -0.82 10.77 3.33
C SER A 29 0.10 11.96 3.53
N ASN A 30 0.20 12.44 4.77
CA ASN A 30 1.16 13.48 5.15
C ASN A 30 2.56 12.89 5.46
N THR A 31 2.72 11.56 5.41
CA THR A 31 4.03 10.88 5.36
C THR A 31 4.18 10.18 4.02
N VAL A 32 5.08 10.67 3.19
CA VAL A 32 5.30 10.19 1.82
C VAL A 32 6.63 9.42 1.75
N PRO A 33 6.65 8.14 1.33
CA PRO A 33 7.90 7.42 1.15
C PRO A 33 8.64 7.90 -0.10
N TYR A 34 9.97 7.72 -0.15
CA TYR A 34 10.75 7.83 -1.38
C TYR A 34 12.03 6.98 -1.36
N LYS A 35 12.57 6.69 -2.54
CA LYS A 35 13.88 6.06 -2.77
C LYS A 35 14.72 6.94 -3.70
N ILE A 36 16.04 6.77 -3.65
CA ILE A 36 16.96 7.39 -4.62
C ILE A 36 17.71 6.28 -5.36
N HIS A 37 17.92 6.44 -6.66
CA HIS A 37 18.66 5.48 -7.48
C HIS A 37 20.11 5.35 -7.01
N VAL A 38 20.63 4.12 -6.98
CA VAL A 38 21.92 3.79 -6.35
C VAL A 38 23.13 4.43 -7.03
N ASP A 39 23.06 4.73 -8.33
CA ASP A 39 24.22 5.24 -9.09
C ASP A 39 24.44 6.76 -8.92
N GLY A 40 23.45 7.51 -8.44
CA GLY A 40 23.58 8.97 -8.27
C GLY A 40 23.66 9.68 -9.63
N SER A 41 24.64 10.58 -9.81
CA SER A 41 24.97 11.21 -11.10
C SER A 41 26.45 11.00 -11.45
N ASP A 42 26.74 10.77 -12.72
CA ASP A 42 28.09 10.43 -13.23
C ASP A 42 29.15 11.50 -12.91
N ASP A 43 28.77 12.77 -12.72
CA ASP A 43 29.69 13.84 -12.34
C ASP A 43 30.15 13.77 -10.86
N ILE A 44 29.30 13.28 -9.95
CA ILE A 44 29.43 13.55 -8.51
C ILE A 44 29.93 12.32 -7.74
N ASN A 45 31.23 12.12 -7.81
CA ASN A 45 31.92 10.92 -7.35
C ASN A 45 32.06 10.78 -5.80
N ASN A 46 31.21 11.44 -5.01
CA ASN A 46 31.33 11.47 -3.54
C ASN A 46 30.03 11.26 -2.74
N GLY A 47 28.88 11.04 -3.39
CA GLY A 47 27.61 10.76 -2.68
C GLY A 47 26.97 11.98 -2.03
N SER A 48 27.42 13.20 -2.33
CA SER A 48 26.88 14.43 -1.74
C SER A 48 25.54 14.85 -2.34
N GLU A 49 25.26 14.43 -3.57
CA GLU A 49 24.00 14.57 -4.29
C GLU A 49 22.85 13.85 -3.59
N PHE A 50 23.09 12.65 -3.05
CA PHE A 50 22.13 11.94 -2.19
C PHE A 50 21.80 12.72 -0.91
N GLN A 51 22.74 13.52 -0.40
CA GLN A 51 22.47 14.41 0.73
C GLN A 51 21.74 15.68 0.26
N LYS A 52 22.01 16.21 -0.93
CA LYS A 52 21.28 17.38 -1.45
C LYS A 52 19.81 17.11 -1.77
N VAL A 53 19.46 15.92 -2.24
CA VAL A 53 18.04 15.49 -2.34
C VAL A 53 17.36 15.42 -0.96
N LYS A 54 18.09 15.03 0.09
CA LYS A 54 17.58 14.93 1.46
C LYS A 54 17.48 16.29 2.17
N ASP A 55 18.49 17.16 1.98
CA ASP A 55 18.48 18.55 2.44
C ASP A 55 17.24 19.27 1.89
N ALA A 56 16.96 19.10 0.59
CA ALA A 56 15.81 19.71 -0.09
C ALA A 56 14.45 19.28 0.50
N PHE A 57 14.27 17.99 0.79
CA PHE A 57 13.05 17.52 1.47
C PHE A 57 12.95 18.07 2.89
N ALA A 58 14.06 18.09 3.64
CA ALA A 58 14.11 18.63 5.00
C ALA A 58 13.84 20.16 5.05
N ASP A 59 14.19 20.91 4.00
CA ASP A 59 13.81 22.33 3.88
C ASP A 59 12.29 22.49 3.75
N TRP A 60 11.59 21.59 3.04
CA TRP A 60 10.12 21.55 3.02
C TRP A 60 9.54 21.19 4.41
N GLU A 61 10.02 20.11 5.04
CA GLU A 61 9.63 19.68 6.39
C GLU A 61 9.90 20.75 7.47
N SER A 62 10.86 21.65 7.27
CA SER A 62 11.21 22.73 8.21
C SER A 62 10.09 23.75 8.44
N THR A 63 9.05 23.74 7.61
CA THR A 63 8.02 24.78 7.53
C THR A 63 6.99 24.61 8.67
N PRO A 64 6.89 25.51 9.67
CA PRO A 64 6.16 25.21 10.90
C PRO A 64 4.62 25.07 10.80
N CYS A 65 4.02 25.39 9.65
CA CYS A 65 2.57 25.28 9.43
C CYS A 65 2.14 24.10 8.54
N THR A 66 3.08 23.24 8.12
CA THR A 66 2.76 22.00 7.38
C THR A 66 3.01 20.76 8.24
N SER A 67 2.33 19.66 7.95
CA SER A 67 2.57 18.33 8.50
C SER A 67 3.15 17.35 7.48
N ILE A 68 3.51 17.80 6.27
CA ILE A 68 4.16 16.94 5.27
C ILE A 68 5.52 16.46 5.77
N SER A 69 5.82 15.18 5.52
CA SER A 69 7.06 14.50 5.91
C SER A 69 7.47 13.46 4.88
N PHE A 70 8.77 13.26 4.69
CA PHE A 70 9.33 12.48 3.59
C PHE A 70 10.27 11.37 4.09
N THR A 71 9.82 10.12 3.96
CA THR A 71 10.55 8.96 4.51
C THR A 71 11.44 8.29 3.47
N TYR A 72 12.76 8.48 3.58
CA TYR A 72 13.75 7.78 2.76
C TYR A 72 13.78 6.27 3.09
N LEU A 73 13.28 5.44 2.18
CA LEU A 73 13.22 3.98 2.32
C LEU A 73 14.50 3.25 1.86
N GLY A 74 15.51 3.99 1.38
CA GLY A 74 16.76 3.42 0.89
C GLY A 74 16.98 3.65 -0.61
N THR A 75 17.84 2.84 -1.20
CA THR A 75 18.20 2.93 -2.62
C THR A 75 17.29 2.08 -3.51
N THR A 76 17.14 2.48 -4.77
CA THR A 76 16.55 1.65 -5.84
C THR A 76 17.56 1.39 -6.96
N GLU A 77 17.31 0.37 -7.78
CA GLU A 77 18.00 0.12 -9.05
C GLU A 77 17.15 0.53 -10.27
N ASN A 78 15.89 0.94 -10.08
CA ASN A 78 15.03 1.32 -11.20
C ASN A 78 15.33 2.73 -11.76
N ASN A 79 15.54 2.80 -13.07
CA ASN A 79 15.63 4.04 -13.84
C ASN A 79 14.55 4.15 -14.94
N GLN A 80 13.62 3.20 -14.97
CA GLN A 80 12.40 3.24 -15.80
C GLN A 80 11.28 3.84 -14.95
N ILE A 81 11.40 5.15 -14.70
CA ILE A 81 10.50 5.94 -13.85
C ILE A 81 9.39 6.63 -14.66
N THR A 82 8.25 6.89 -14.02
CA THR A 82 7.05 7.53 -14.59
C THR A 82 7.36 8.90 -15.19
N SER A 83 8.24 9.68 -14.57
CA SER A 83 8.65 11.00 -15.06
C SER A 83 9.26 10.95 -16.46
N VAL A 84 9.91 9.85 -16.88
CA VAL A 84 10.39 9.67 -18.27
C VAL A 84 9.44 8.89 -19.18
N GLY A 85 8.18 8.73 -18.78
CA GLY A 85 7.13 8.07 -19.58
C GLY A 85 7.04 6.56 -19.40
N SER A 86 7.56 6.02 -18.29
CA SER A 86 7.37 4.62 -17.91
C SER A 86 5.99 4.39 -17.29
N SER A 87 5.54 3.13 -17.21
CA SER A 87 4.40 2.78 -16.34
C SER A 87 4.83 2.80 -14.88
N GLY A 88 3.92 3.22 -14.00
CA GLY A 88 4.19 3.24 -12.57
C GLY A 88 4.33 1.86 -11.92
N ASN A 89 4.96 1.84 -10.75
CA ASN A 89 5.30 0.63 -10.00
C ASN A 89 4.84 0.64 -8.52
N GLY A 90 4.25 1.75 -8.03
CA GLY A 90 3.83 1.95 -6.65
C GLY A 90 4.92 2.45 -5.69
N GLU A 91 6.10 2.83 -6.20
CA GLU A 91 7.21 3.41 -5.44
C GLU A 91 7.58 4.80 -5.97
N ASN A 92 8.01 5.69 -5.07
CA ASN A 92 8.41 7.05 -5.43
C ASN A 92 9.93 7.12 -5.59
N GLU A 93 10.41 7.27 -6.82
CA GLU A 93 11.82 7.04 -7.18
C GLU A 93 12.48 8.29 -7.77
N ILE A 94 13.69 8.59 -7.27
CA ILE A 94 14.47 9.77 -7.67
C ILE A 94 15.75 9.31 -8.36
N ALA A 95 15.97 9.68 -9.63
CA ALA A 95 17.10 9.18 -10.42
C ALA A 95 17.67 10.25 -11.37
N TRP A 96 18.99 10.19 -11.63
CA TRP A 96 19.58 10.88 -12.79
C TRP A 96 19.49 9.97 -14.01
N ILE A 97 18.98 10.53 -15.09
CA ILE A 97 18.76 9.82 -16.34
C ILE A 97 19.90 10.19 -17.30
N GLU A 98 21.05 9.57 -17.08
CA GLU A 98 22.26 9.70 -17.91
C GLU A 98 22.06 9.12 -19.33
N GLY A 99 21.17 8.14 -19.45
CA GLY A 99 20.95 7.36 -20.67
C GLY A 99 19.92 7.94 -21.66
N ASN A 100 19.75 7.26 -22.80
CA ASN A 100 18.77 7.63 -23.84
C ASN A 100 17.29 7.58 -23.40
N ALA A 101 17.00 7.12 -22.18
CA ALA A 101 15.67 7.16 -21.57
C ALA A 101 15.19 8.60 -21.31
N TRP A 102 16.07 9.59 -21.21
CA TRP A 102 15.65 10.99 -21.09
C TRP A 102 15.00 11.49 -22.38
N GLY A 103 13.67 11.45 -22.44
CA GLY A 103 12.87 11.80 -23.61
C GLY A 103 12.64 13.30 -23.83
N PHE A 104 12.95 14.14 -22.83
CA PHE A 104 12.66 15.58 -22.86
C PHE A 104 13.70 16.39 -23.64
N GLY A 105 13.42 17.69 -23.79
CA GLY A 105 14.32 18.63 -24.43
C GLY A 105 15.61 18.84 -23.63
N SER A 106 16.72 19.13 -24.33
CA SER A 106 18.05 19.36 -23.76
C SER A 106 18.24 20.73 -23.06
N TYR A 107 17.17 21.20 -22.42
CA TYR A 107 17.09 22.38 -21.58
C TYR A 107 16.22 22.14 -20.33
N VAL A 108 15.56 20.97 -20.26
CA VAL A 108 14.78 20.53 -19.10
C VAL A 108 15.76 19.91 -18.11
N LEU A 109 15.77 20.42 -16.87
CA LEU A 109 16.80 20.12 -15.87
C LEU A 109 16.37 18.97 -14.95
N GLY A 110 15.12 18.99 -14.51
CA GLY A 110 14.41 17.86 -13.93
C GLY A 110 12.99 17.76 -14.50
N VAL A 111 12.30 16.68 -14.16
CA VAL A 111 10.86 16.49 -14.33
C VAL A 111 10.35 15.61 -13.19
N THR A 112 9.34 16.08 -12.46
CA THR A 112 8.50 15.23 -11.61
C THR A 112 7.28 14.69 -12.37
N GLY A 113 7.03 13.39 -12.27
CA GLY A 113 5.92 12.70 -12.94
C GLY A 113 4.88 12.14 -11.95
N PRO A 114 3.94 12.95 -11.42
CA PRO A 114 2.92 12.43 -10.53
C PRO A 114 1.85 11.64 -11.30
N LEU A 115 1.60 10.39 -10.89
CA LEU A 115 0.40 9.65 -11.26
C LEU A 115 -0.75 10.05 -10.34
N ILE A 116 -1.82 10.58 -10.93
CA ILE A 116 -2.93 11.22 -10.21
C ILE A 116 -4.25 10.55 -10.61
N ASN A 117 -5.11 10.24 -9.64
CA ASN A 117 -6.44 9.68 -9.90
C ASN A 117 -7.52 10.75 -10.16
N PHE A 118 -8.76 10.32 -10.42
CA PHE A 118 -9.87 11.24 -10.73
C PHE A 118 -10.34 12.08 -9.52
N GLN A 119 -9.89 11.76 -8.31
CA GLN A 119 -10.11 12.51 -7.08
C GLN A 119 -8.98 13.49 -6.74
N GLY A 120 -7.97 13.64 -7.61
CA GLY A 120 -6.80 14.49 -7.35
C GLY A 120 -5.76 13.89 -6.40
N MET A 121 -5.92 12.62 -5.98
CA MET A 121 -4.93 11.98 -5.11
C MET A 121 -3.72 11.56 -5.96
N ILE A 122 -2.52 12.01 -5.55
CA ILE A 122 -1.25 11.47 -6.05
C ILE A 122 -1.11 10.04 -5.51
N LEU A 123 -0.79 9.11 -6.40
CA LEU A 123 -0.60 7.68 -6.11
C LEU A 123 0.89 7.31 -6.08
N GLU A 124 1.65 7.95 -6.96
CA GLU A 124 3.07 7.73 -7.25
C GLU A 124 3.62 9.05 -7.81
N ALA A 125 4.86 9.41 -7.52
CA ALA A 125 5.53 10.54 -8.15
C ALA A 125 7.05 10.31 -8.21
N ASP A 126 7.59 10.17 -9.41
CA ASP A 126 9.04 10.04 -9.61
C ASP A 126 9.68 11.36 -9.98
N ILE A 127 10.95 11.53 -9.62
CA ILE A 127 11.76 12.69 -10.00
C ILE A 127 12.91 12.23 -10.91
N GLY A 128 12.88 12.64 -12.18
CA GLY A 128 13.97 12.41 -13.13
C GLY A 128 14.83 13.66 -13.29
N PHE A 129 16.13 13.57 -12.97
CA PHE A 129 17.11 14.62 -13.27
C PHE A 129 17.83 14.37 -14.60
N ASN A 130 18.10 15.42 -15.36
CA ASN A 130 18.77 15.32 -16.67
C ASN A 130 20.29 15.23 -16.55
N GLY A 131 20.83 14.03 -16.29
CA GLY A 131 22.26 13.76 -16.43
C GLY A 131 22.73 13.77 -17.90
N ARG A 132 21.92 13.21 -18.81
CA ARG A 132 22.24 13.02 -20.24
C ARG A 132 22.77 14.27 -20.96
N GLN A 133 22.32 15.47 -20.57
CA GLN A 133 22.65 16.73 -21.26
C GLN A 133 23.18 17.86 -20.35
N HIS A 134 23.08 17.73 -19.02
CA HIS A 134 23.59 18.72 -18.08
C HIS A 134 24.50 18.04 -17.05
N GLN A 135 25.60 18.71 -16.70
CA GLN A 135 26.46 18.25 -15.63
C GLN A 135 25.93 18.68 -14.26
N TRP A 136 26.29 17.98 -13.20
CA TRP A 136 25.77 18.23 -11.85
C TRP A 136 26.85 18.59 -10.82
N SER A 137 26.45 19.35 -9.80
CA SER A 137 27.31 19.73 -8.68
C SER A 137 26.51 19.93 -7.38
N THR A 138 27.18 19.82 -6.25
CA THR A 138 26.66 20.15 -4.90
C THR A 138 27.38 21.33 -4.27
N SER A 139 28.19 22.05 -5.07
CA SER A 139 29.13 23.05 -4.60
C SER A 139 28.53 24.41 -4.27
N GLY A 140 27.24 24.64 -4.54
CA GLY A 140 26.64 25.98 -4.48
C GLY A 140 27.22 26.93 -5.52
N THR A 141 27.72 26.40 -6.64
CA THR A 141 28.34 27.19 -7.74
C THR A 141 28.00 26.57 -9.10
N PRO A 142 26.76 26.75 -9.61
CA PRO A 142 26.39 26.35 -10.96
C PRO A 142 27.19 27.16 -12.00
N SER A 143 27.31 26.64 -13.23
CA SER A 143 28.06 27.35 -14.27
C SER A 143 27.22 28.47 -14.90
N TRP A 144 27.82 29.65 -15.10
CA TRP A 144 27.16 30.84 -15.67
C TRP A 144 26.50 30.62 -17.05
N ASN A 145 26.85 29.53 -17.75
CA ASN A 145 26.29 29.15 -19.04
C ASN A 145 25.28 27.97 -18.98
N GLY A 146 24.85 27.53 -17.79
CA GLY A 146 23.86 26.46 -17.62
C GLY A 146 24.34 25.05 -18.01
N SER A 147 25.65 24.83 -18.06
CA SER A 147 26.24 23.51 -18.33
C SER A 147 26.41 22.67 -17.07
N VAL A 148 26.66 23.30 -15.92
CA VAL A 148 26.70 22.64 -14.60
C VAL A 148 25.55 23.19 -13.76
N GLN A 149 24.66 22.31 -13.32
CA GLN A 149 23.55 22.60 -12.43
C GLN A 149 23.91 22.29 -10.97
N ASP A 150 23.25 22.96 -10.02
CA ASP A 150 23.34 22.60 -8.60
C ASP A 150 22.19 21.68 -8.22
N VAL A 151 22.49 20.55 -7.56
CA VAL A 151 21.51 19.53 -7.20
C VAL A 151 20.41 20.08 -6.30
N LEU A 152 20.75 20.93 -5.30
CA LEU A 152 19.74 21.48 -4.40
C LEU A 152 18.76 22.39 -5.14
N ASN A 153 19.28 23.20 -6.07
CA ASN A 153 18.51 24.18 -6.85
C ASN A 153 17.40 23.55 -7.71
N ILE A 154 17.60 22.32 -8.18
CA ILE A 154 16.62 21.59 -8.98
C ILE A 154 15.80 20.64 -8.09
N ALA A 155 16.44 19.92 -7.16
CA ALA A 155 15.74 18.97 -6.29
C ALA A 155 14.62 19.61 -5.47
N ILE A 156 14.84 20.79 -4.88
CA ILE A 156 13.83 21.46 -4.05
C ILE A 156 12.60 21.91 -4.86
N HIS A 157 12.80 22.28 -6.13
CA HIS A 157 11.76 22.63 -7.09
C HIS A 157 10.94 21.41 -7.53
N GLU A 158 11.61 20.34 -8.01
CA GLU A 158 10.95 19.09 -8.40
C GLU A 158 10.19 18.46 -7.23
N GLN A 159 10.68 18.63 -5.99
CA GLN A 159 10.01 18.17 -4.78
C GLN A 159 8.73 18.97 -4.45
N GLY A 160 8.64 20.25 -4.85
CA GLY A 160 7.36 20.97 -4.77
C GLY A 160 6.30 20.34 -5.66
N HIS A 161 6.66 19.97 -6.90
CA HIS A 161 5.78 19.19 -7.78
C HIS A 161 5.43 17.81 -7.22
N PHE A 162 6.39 17.14 -6.58
CA PHE A 162 6.23 15.81 -5.97
C PHE A 162 5.13 15.76 -4.91
N PHE A 163 4.82 16.87 -4.23
CA PHE A 163 3.69 16.95 -3.30
C PHE A 163 2.50 17.79 -3.78
N GLY A 164 2.48 18.25 -5.04
CA GLY A 164 1.30 18.85 -5.68
C GLY A 164 1.36 20.36 -5.97
N MET A 165 2.47 21.04 -5.69
CA MET A 165 2.65 22.43 -6.15
C MET A 165 2.86 22.49 -7.66
N GLN A 166 2.60 23.65 -8.25
CA GLN A 166 2.81 23.96 -9.67
C GLN A 166 3.62 25.25 -9.82
N HIS A 167 4.02 25.54 -11.05
CA HIS A 167 4.82 26.69 -11.38
C HIS A 167 4.15 28.03 -11.04
N VAL A 168 4.89 28.93 -10.40
CA VAL A 168 4.53 30.34 -10.34
C VAL A 168 4.93 30.98 -11.67
N LEU A 169 3.95 31.40 -12.47
CA LEU A 169 4.15 31.90 -13.84
C LEU A 169 4.41 33.41 -13.89
N GLU A 170 3.97 34.17 -12.87
CA GLU A 170 4.17 35.62 -12.74
C GLU A 170 5.02 35.95 -11.50
N TYR A 171 6.31 36.23 -11.70
CA TYR A 171 7.28 36.49 -10.62
C TYR A 171 8.36 37.49 -11.02
N ASN A 172 9.18 37.90 -10.05
CA ASN A 172 10.33 38.77 -10.28
C ASN A 172 11.56 37.95 -10.72
N ASN A 173 12.03 38.12 -11.97
CA ASN A 173 13.24 37.43 -12.46
C ASN A 173 14.54 37.78 -11.70
N PHE A 174 14.55 38.81 -10.85
CA PHE A 174 15.68 39.12 -9.95
C PHE A 174 15.50 38.54 -8.53
N ASP A 175 14.33 37.97 -8.23
CA ASP A 175 13.94 37.42 -6.93
C ASP A 175 12.86 36.32 -7.12
N PRO A 176 13.18 35.21 -7.82
CA PRO A 176 12.20 34.17 -8.14
C PRO A 176 11.90 33.26 -6.93
N PRO A 177 10.64 32.78 -6.77
CA PRO A 177 10.30 31.74 -5.80
C PRO A 177 10.86 30.37 -6.24
N THR A 178 10.89 29.40 -5.32
CA THR A 178 11.36 28.03 -5.61
C THR A 178 10.61 27.41 -6.78
N MET A 179 9.28 27.59 -6.81
CA MET A 179 8.43 27.08 -7.90
C MET A 179 8.44 27.93 -9.18
N ALA A 180 9.46 28.76 -9.41
CA ALA A 180 9.63 29.42 -10.71
C ALA A 180 10.07 28.40 -11.80
N PRO A 181 9.45 28.37 -13.01
CA PRO A 181 9.77 27.44 -14.11
C PRO A 181 11.16 27.64 -14.76
N VAL A 182 12.02 28.46 -14.15
CA VAL A 182 13.39 28.73 -14.61
C VAL A 182 14.28 28.82 -13.38
N ALA A 183 15.11 27.80 -13.18
CA ALA A 183 16.09 27.76 -12.09
C ALA A 183 17.07 28.95 -12.19
N ASP A 184 17.26 29.66 -11.08
CA ASP A 184 18.14 30.83 -11.00
C ASP A 184 19.62 30.41 -10.88
N PRO A 185 20.52 30.91 -11.76
CA PRO A 185 21.96 30.64 -11.67
C PRO A 185 22.64 31.31 -10.45
N ASN A 186 21.94 32.15 -9.69
CA ASN A 186 22.41 32.71 -8.42
C ASN A 186 21.86 31.95 -7.19
N LEU A 187 21.19 30.80 -7.41
CA LEU A 187 20.63 29.89 -6.40
C LEU A 187 19.48 30.45 -5.55
N LYS A 188 18.75 31.47 -6.02
CA LYS A 188 17.54 31.94 -5.33
C LYS A 188 16.41 30.90 -5.31
N THR A 189 16.25 30.15 -6.39
CA THR A 189 15.33 29.01 -6.47
C THR A 189 15.75 27.82 -5.62
N ALA A 190 16.92 27.85 -4.96
CA ALA A 190 17.42 26.82 -4.06
C ALA A 190 17.02 27.05 -2.59
N THR A 191 16.00 27.86 -2.31
CA THR A 191 15.57 28.23 -0.94
C THR A 191 14.12 28.68 -0.91
N LEU A 192 13.32 28.06 -0.04
CA LEU A 192 11.89 28.34 0.09
C LEU A 192 11.60 29.78 0.55
N THR A 193 10.90 30.51 -0.30
CA THR A 193 10.26 31.80 0.02
C THR A 193 9.02 31.61 0.90
N ASP A 194 8.47 32.70 1.43
CA ASP A 194 7.22 32.63 2.20
C ASP A 194 6.04 32.09 1.35
N ASP A 195 6.02 32.39 0.05
CA ASP A 195 5.01 31.90 -0.91
C ASP A 195 5.08 30.37 -1.06
N ASP A 196 6.29 29.85 -1.30
CA ASP A 196 6.55 28.40 -1.39
C ASP A 196 6.06 27.69 -0.11
N ARG A 197 6.38 28.26 1.06
CA ARG A 197 5.98 27.74 2.38
C ARG A 197 4.47 27.76 2.61
N LEU A 198 3.77 28.80 2.18
CA LEU A 198 2.30 28.86 2.24
C LEU A 198 1.67 27.73 1.41
N GLY A 199 2.28 27.36 0.27
CA GLY A 199 1.85 26.20 -0.53
C GLY A 199 1.93 24.87 0.21
N ALA A 200 3.05 24.58 0.87
CA ALA A 200 3.18 23.39 1.72
C ALA A 200 2.17 23.37 2.88
N CYS A 201 1.86 24.53 3.47
CA CYS A 201 0.88 24.66 4.55
C CYS A 201 -0.58 24.59 4.06
N TYR A 202 -0.87 25.00 2.82
CA TYR A 202 -2.19 24.85 2.20
C TYR A 202 -2.51 23.39 1.86
N LEU A 203 -1.54 22.67 1.27
CA LEU A 203 -1.73 21.28 0.83
C LEU A 203 -1.79 20.28 2.01
N TYR A 204 -1.01 20.53 3.07
CA TYR A 204 -0.89 19.65 4.24
C TYR A 204 -0.80 20.46 5.55
N PRO A 205 -1.86 21.16 5.99
CA PRO A 205 -1.82 21.96 7.22
C PRO A 205 -1.36 21.14 8.43
N ALA A 206 -0.59 21.76 9.33
CA ALA A 206 -0.09 21.12 10.55
C ALA A 206 -1.22 20.79 11.56
N GLU A 207 -2.21 21.69 11.68
CA GLU A 207 -3.38 21.52 12.53
C GLU A 207 -4.63 22.04 11.81
N GLY A 208 -5.71 21.25 11.82
CA GLY A 208 -7.03 21.65 11.30
C GLY A 208 -7.05 21.96 9.80
N THR A 209 -7.93 22.90 9.40
CA THR A 209 -8.05 23.38 8.02
C THR A 209 -7.20 24.63 7.83
N TYR A 210 -6.49 24.73 6.71
CA TYR A 210 -5.77 25.95 6.33
C TYR A 210 -6.71 27.16 6.26
N THR A 211 -6.28 28.32 6.78
CA THR A 211 -7.06 29.56 6.78
C THR A 211 -6.27 30.72 6.21
N CYS A 212 -6.98 31.64 5.55
CA CYS A 212 -6.43 32.82 4.90
C CYS A 212 -6.88 34.11 5.61
N SER A 213 -6.06 35.15 5.50
CA SER A 213 -6.39 36.54 5.87
C SER A 213 -6.50 37.46 4.65
N SER A 214 -5.83 37.12 3.55
CA SER A 214 -5.75 37.91 2.32
C SER A 214 -5.76 37.03 1.06
N HIS A 215 -5.88 37.65 -0.12
CA HIS A 215 -5.98 36.93 -1.40
C HIS A 215 -4.66 36.28 -1.84
N SER A 216 -3.50 36.81 -1.44
CA SER A 216 -2.19 36.20 -1.69
C SER A 216 -1.91 34.98 -0.81
N ASP A 217 -2.71 34.78 0.24
CA ASP A 217 -2.62 33.62 1.13
C ASP A 217 -3.31 32.38 0.50
N CYS A 218 -3.81 32.48 -0.74
CA CYS A 218 -4.60 31.47 -1.43
C CYS A 218 -3.96 31.10 -2.78
N PRO A 219 -4.03 29.82 -3.19
CA PRO A 219 -3.35 29.39 -4.39
C PRO A 219 -4.01 29.92 -5.66
N ASP A 220 -3.18 30.27 -6.63
CA ASP A 220 -3.59 30.34 -8.02
C ASP A 220 -3.57 28.93 -8.64
N VAL A 221 -4.42 28.69 -9.63
CA VAL A 221 -4.54 27.38 -10.30
C VAL A 221 -3.85 27.42 -11.64
N VAL A 222 -2.90 26.51 -11.86
CA VAL A 222 -2.22 26.35 -13.14
C VAL A 222 -2.72 25.10 -13.87
N GLU A 223 -2.98 25.27 -15.16
CA GLU A 223 -3.36 24.21 -16.10
C GLU A 223 -2.43 24.23 -17.32
N THR A 224 -2.16 23.06 -17.89
CA THR A 224 -1.35 22.89 -19.09
C THR A 224 -2.23 22.69 -20.31
N ASN A 225 -2.10 23.57 -21.32
CA ASN A 225 -2.89 23.49 -22.54
C ASN A 225 -2.51 22.24 -23.37
N PRO A 226 -3.44 21.29 -23.60
CA PRO A 226 -3.12 19.99 -24.22
C PRO A 226 -2.74 20.07 -25.71
N ASN A 227 -2.85 21.26 -26.34
CA ASN A 227 -2.53 21.45 -27.75
C ASN A 227 -1.09 21.90 -27.99
N ASN A 228 -0.43 22.51 -26.99
CA ASN A 228 0.91 23.10 -27.13
C ASN A 228 1.81 22.95 -25.90
N GLY A 229 1.34 22.35 -24.80
CA GLY A 229 2.11 22.17 -23.57
C GLY A 229 2.35 23.48 -22.80
N GLN A 230 1.64 24.56 -23.12
CA GLN A 230 1.81 25.84 -22.44
C GLN A 230 0.95 25.91 -21.18
N GLU A 231 1.59 26.22 -20.06
CA GLU A 231 0.94 26.51 -18.78
C GLU A 231 0.26 27.88 -18.78
N TYR A 232 -0.86 27.98 -18.05
CA TYR A 232 -1.58 29.23 -17.81
C TYR A 232 -2.30 29.19 -16.47
N TYR A 233 -2.49 30.36 -15.86
CA TYR A 233 -3.42 30.52 -14.74
C TYR A 233 -4.86 30.31 -15.24
N SER A 234 -5.51 29.21 -14.84
CA SER A 234 -6.92 28.97 -15.16
C SER A 234 -7.86 29.65 -14.17
N LYS A 235 -7.41 29.79 -12.92
CA LYS A 235 -8.11 30.52 -11.84
C LYS A 235 -7.12 31.24 -10.93
N TYR A 236 -7.65 32.22 -10.20
CA TYR A 236 -6.95 32.94 -9.15
C TYR A 236 -7.63 32.70 -7.79
N GLY A 237 -6.85 32.40 -6.75
CA GLY A 237 -7.39 32.08 -5.42
C GLY A 237 -7.97 33.31 -4.72
N GLN A 238 -9.10 33.19 -4.04
CA GLN A 238 -9.77 34.31 -3.37
C GLN A 238 -10.07 33.99 -1.91
N CYS A 239 -9.55 34.78 -0.97
CA CYS A 239 -9.85 34.57 0.44
C CYS A 239 -11.23 35.12 0.81
N GLN A 240 -12.14 34.23 1.21
CA GLN A 240 -13.51 34.55 1.58
C GLN A 240 -13.87 33.88 2.91
N GLY A 241 -14.29 34.67 3.90
CA GLY A 241 -14.70 34.17 5.22
C GLY A 241 -13.60 33.51 6.06
N GLY A 242 -12.35 33.55 5.62
CA GLY A 242 -11.21 32.84 6.23
C GLY A 242 -10.78 31.57 5.50
N THR A 243 -11.48 31.18 4.43
CA THR A 243 -11.13 30.04 3.56
C THR A 243 -10.83 30.48 2.12
N CYS A 244 -9.97 29.74 1.43
CA CYS A 244 -9.67 30.00 0.02
C CYS A 244 -10.75 29.42 -0.90
N ASP A 245 -11.52 30.30 -1.54
CA ASP A 245 -12.41 29.96 -2.65
C ASP A 245 -11.60 29.93 -3.95
N LEU A 246 -11.62 28.78 -4.63
CA LEU A 246 -11.01 28.56 -5.94
C LEU A 246 -12.05 28.64 -7.07
N GLY A 247 -13.09 29.46 -6.92
CA GLY A 247 -14.21 29.59 -7.85
C GLY A 247 -14.99 28.27 -8.01
N PHE A 248 -15.26 27.59 -6.90
CA PHE A 248 -16.15 26.43 -6.81
C PHE A 248 -17.02 26.57 -5.55
N THR A 249 -18.25 26.08 -5.58
CA THR A 249 -19.22 26.27 -4.48
C THR A 249 -18.99 25.40 -3.25
N GLU A 250 -17.99 24.52 -3.29
CA GLU A 250 -17.62 23.65 -2.18
C GLU A 250 -16.36 24.21 -1.48
N PRO A 251 -16.33 24.28 -0.14
CA PRO A 251 -15.17 24.75 0.61
C PRO A 251 -13.95 23.80 0.44
N PRO A 252 -12.74 24.21 0.84
CA PRO A 252 -11.62 23.28 0.97
C PRO A 252 -12.04 22.08 1.84
N PRO A 253 -11.56 20.86 1.53
CA PRO A 253 -12.12 19.63 2.09
C PRO A 253 -11.94 19.57 3.61
N THR A 254 -13.02 19.87 4.33
CA THR A 254 -13.16 19.50 5.73
C THR A 254 -13.28 18.00 5.79
N CYS A 255 -12.29 17.29 6.35
CA CYS A 255 -12.50 15.88 6.64
C CYS A 255 -13.56 15.73 7.74
N GLY A 256 -14.42 14.74 7.57
CA GLY A 256 -15.52 14.43 8.46
C GLY A 256 -15.12 13.43 9.55
N PRO A 257 -16.06 13.05 10.43
CA PRO A 257 -15.81 12.11 11.51
C PRO A 257 -15.88 10.63 11.07
N GLY A 258 -16.22 10.34 9.81
CA GLY A 258 -16.45 8.98 9.30
C GLY A 258 -15.19 8.13 9.29
N GLN A 259 -15.23 7.00 9.99
CA GLN A 259 -14.13 6.06 10.12
C GLN A 259 -14.13 5.03 8.98
N LEU A 260 -13.10 4.19 8.92
CA LEU A 260 -12.99 3.17 7.87
C LEU A 260 -14.21 2.22 7.92
N GLY A 261 -14.96 2.16 6.82
CA GLY A 261 -16.20 1.40 6.69
C GLY A 261 -17.50 2.16 7.00
N ASP A 262 -17.46 3.39 7.53
CA ASP A 262 -18.66 4.22 7.71
C ASP A 262 -19.25 4.63 6.35
N THR A 263 -20.58 4.67 6.23
CA THR A 263 -21.26 5.10 5.01
C THR A 263 -21.07 6.59 4.74
N CYS A 264 -20.74 6.95 3.49
CA CYS A 264 -20.53 8.33 3.04
C CYS A 264 -21.33 8.63 1.76
N PHE A 265 -21.40 9.92 1.41
CA PHE A 265 -21.89 10.40 0.11
C PHE A 265 -20.86 11.27 -0.64
N SER A 266 -19.76 11.61 0.03
CA SER A 266 -18.69 12.50 -0.43
C SER A 266 -17.50 12.45 0.54
N ASP A 267 -16.29 12.77 0.06
CA ASP A 267 -15.04 12.59 0.83
C ASP A 267 -14.97 13.45 2.11
N ASP A 268 -15.66 14.60 2.15
CA ASP A 268 -15.75 15.51 3.30
C ASP A 268 -16.51 14.93 4.51
N GLN A 269 -17.03 13.72 4.37
CA GLN A 269 -17.69 12.98 5.46
C GLN A 269 -16.74 12.00 6.14
N CYS A 270 -15.60 11.70 5.52
CA CYS A 270 -14.59 10.74 5.98
C CYS A 270 -13.42 11.42 6.69
N ASP A 271 -12.74 10.67 7.58
CA ASP A 271 -11.50 11.10 8.24
C ASP A 271 -10.44 11.57 7.22
N CYS A 272 -9.52 12.45 7.65
CA CYS A 272 -8.50 13.06 6.81
C CYS A 272 -7.53 12.06 6.11
N SER A 273 -7.49 10.80 6.55
CA SER A 273 -6.73 9.71 5.92
C SER A 273 -7.54 8.85 4.93
N LEU A 274 -8.83 9.12 4.76
CA LEU A 274 -9.81 8.31 4.04
C LEU A 274 -10.50 9.10 2.91
N TYR A 275 -11.11 8.38 1.97
CA TYR A 275 -11.93 8.94 0.89
C TYR A 275 -13.21 8.12 0.70
N CYS A 276 -14.20 8.64 -0.02
CA CYS A 276 -15.49 7.98 -0.22
C CYS A 276 -15.46 7.04 -1.43
N GLN A 277 -15.40 5.72 -1.18
CA GLN A 277 -15.36 4.67 -2.20
C GLN A 277 -16.76 4.12 -2.50
N ASP A 278 -17.12 4.05 -3.79
CA ASP A 278 -18.34 3.36 -4.25
C ASP A 278 -18.10 1.85 -4.41
N THR A 279 -18.89 1.03 -3.73
CA THR A 279 -18.81 -0.45 -3.79
C THR A 279 -19.71 -1.06 -4.87
N GLY A 280 -20.49 -0.24 -5.58
CA GLY A 280 -21.56 -0.68 -6.49
C GLY A 280 -22.89 -0.99 -5.79
N PHE A 281 -22.93 -0.99 -4.45
CA PHE A 281 -24.14 -1.16 -3.63
C PHE A 281 -24.35 0.01 -2.66
N GLU A 282 -23.27 0.44 -2.01
CA GLU A 282 -23.22 1.58 -1.10
C GLU A 282 -21.85 2.31 -1.19
N GLN A 283 -21.79 3.53 -0.69
CA GLN A 283 -20.55 4.32 -0.62
C GLN A 283 -20.04 4.34 0.82
N ILE A 284 -18.75 4.03 1.01
CA ILE A 284 -18.10 3.93 2.32
C ILE A 284 -16.77 4.67 2.38
N CYS A 285 -16.43 5.20 3.55
CA CYS A 285 -15.12 5.75 3.83
C CYS A 285 -14.07 4.62 3.77
N SER A 286 -13.16 4.70 2.80
CA SER A 286 -12.16 3.70 2.50
C SER A 286 -10.76 4.29 2.51
N LYS A 287 -9.76 3.41 2.62
CA LYS A 287 -8.33 3.70 2.53
C LYS A 287 -7.80 3.03 1.26
N GLN A 288 -6.84 3.65 0.58
CA GLN A 288 -6.09 2.98 -0.48
C GLN A 288 -5.17 1.92 0.12
N CYS A 289 -4.92 0.88 -0.66
CA CYS A 289 -4.07 -0.25 -0.30
C CYS A 289 -3.37 -0.79 -1.55
N SER A 290 -2.29 -1.52 -1.34
CA SER A 290 -1.70 -2.38 -2.38
C SER A 290 -2.26 -3.79 -2.30
N THR A 291 -2.64 -4.33 -3.46
CA THR A 291 -3.15 -5.68 -3.65
C THR A 291 -2.05 -6.74 -3.52
N VAL A 292 -0.78 -6.31 -3.40
CA VAL A 292 0.40 -7.16 -3.23
C VAL A 292 0.72 -7.38 -1.74
N SER A 293 0.49 -6.39 -0.88
CA SER A 293 0.75 -6.46 0.57
C SER A 293 -0.50 -6.62 1.43
N ASP A 294 -1.68 -6.26 0.92
CA ASP A 294 -2.95 -6.15 1.64
C ASP A 294 -2.80 -5.35 2.95
N ASP A 295 -2.30 -4.12 2.85
CA ASP A 295 -2.07 -3.20 3.97
C ASP A 295 -3.35 -2.55 4.52
N CYS A 296 -4.47 -3.26 4.41
CA CYS A 296 -5.75 -2.88 4.97
C CYS A 296 -5.84 -3.17 6.48
N PRO A 297 -6.49 -2.29 7.26
CA PRO A 297 -6.84 -2.60 8.64
C PRO A 297 -7.75 -3.83 8.75
N VAL A 298 -7.73 -4.44 9.94
CA VAL A 298 -8.50 -5.63 10.29
C VAL A 298 -9.99 -5.48 9.96
N GLY A 299 -10.57 -6.52 9.36
CA GLY A 299 -11.97 -6.51 8.88
C GLY A 299 -12.13 -6.01 7.44
N PHE A 300 -11.05 -5.55 6.81
CA PHE A 300 -11.01 -5.10 5.42
C PHE A 300 -9.95 -5.90 4.65
N SER A 301 -10.07 -5.93 3.32
CA SER A 301 -9.04 -6.45 2.41
C SER A 301 -9.04 -5.66 1.11
N CYS A 302 -7.90 -5.65 0.43
CA CYS A 302 -7.65 -4.81 -0.71
C CYS A 302 -8.35 -5.28 -1.98
N SER A 303 -9.46 -4.61 -2.32
CA SER A 303 -10.20 -4.86 -3.56
C SER A 303 -9.60 -4.05 -4.72
N PRO A 304 -9.04 -4.69 -5.77
CA PRO A 304 -8.31 -4.00 -6.83
C PRO A 304 -9.23 -3.09 -7.67
N TYR A 305 -8.77 -1.87 -7.98
CA TYR A 305 -9.53 -0.95 -8.85
C TYR A 305 -9.68 -1.46 -10.30
N SER A 306 -8.81 -2.38 -10.74
CA SER A 306 -8.90 -3.02 -12.05
C SER A 306 -8.36 -4.46 -12.02
N LEU A 307 -8.77 -5.30 -12.97
CA LEU A 307 -8.51 -6.75 -12.98
C LEU A 307 -7.02 -7.17 -12.98
N ASN A 308 -6.07 -6.24 -13.16
CA ASN A 308 -4.62 -6.49 -13.04
C ASN A 308 -3.90 -5.34 -12.28
N GLY A 309 -4.62 -4.59 -11.44
CA GLY A 309 -4.07 -3.45 -10.69
C GLY A 309 -3.31 -3.87 -9.43
N THR A 310 -2.19 -3.19 -9.16
CA THR A 310 -1.45 -3.22 -7.89
C THR A 310 -2.14 -2.47 -6.77
N ASP A 311 -3.11 -1.63 -7.10
CA ASP A 311 -3.80 -0.71 -6.20
C ASP A 311 -5.28 -1.06 -6.07
N GLY A 312 -5.81 -0.81 -4.87
CA GLY A 312 -7.20 -1.05 -4.54
C GLY A 312 -7.73 -0.20 -3.39
N ALA A 313 -8.96 -0.50 -3.01
CA ALA A 313 -9.65 0.07 -1.86
C ALA A 313 -9.83 -0.98 -0.76
N CYS A 314 -9.64 -0.58 0.49
CA CYS A 314 -9.97 -1.42 1.64
C CYS A 314 -11.49 -1.55 1.76
N LEU A 315 -12.03 -2.68 1.32
CA LEU A 315 -13.45 -3.01 1.43
C LEU A 315 -13.69 -4.01 2.57
N PRO A 316 -14.81 -3.90 3.31
CA PRO A 316 -15.16 -4.86 4.35
C PRO A 316 -15.16 -6.28 3.82
N VAL A 317 -14.43 -7.17 4.49
CA VAL A 317 -14.52 -8.62 4.29
C VAL A 317 -15.20 -9.26 5.49
N PRO A 318 -15.94 -10.37 5.30
CA PRO A 318 -16.27 -11.24 6.41
C PRO A 318 -14.99 -11.63 7.16
N CYS A 319 -14.96 -11.40 8.47
CA CYS A 319 -13.91 -11.90 9.34
C CYS A 319 -13.81 -13.43 9.25
N ARG A 320 -12.65 -14.01 9.59
CA ARG A 320 -12.42 -15.45 9.43
C ARG A 320 -13.21 -16.26 10.45
N GLU A 321 -13.76 -17.39 10.01
CA GLU A 321 -14.61 -18.26 10.83
C GLU A 321 -13.79 -19.23 11.70
N ALA A 322 -14.44 -19.83 12.71
CA ALA A 322 -13.77 -20.74 13.63
C ALA A 322 -13.30 -22.03 12.92
N GLY A 323 -11.99 -22.14 12.72
CA GLY A 323 -11.34 -23.21 11.95
C GLY A 323 -10.37 -22.69 10.89
N ASP A 324 -10.50 -21.44 10.45
CA ASP A 324 -9.61 -20.81 9.47
C ASP A 324 -8.20 -20.52 10.03
N VAL A 325 -7.19 -20.55 9.16
CA VAL A 325 -5.81 -20.16 9.49
C VAL A 325 -5.72 -18.65 9.71
N CYS A 326 -4.99 -18.23 10.75
CA CYS A 326 -4.80 -16.83 11.15
C CYS A 326 -3.34 -16.53 11.55
N SER A 327 -3.00 -15.24 11.57
CA SER A 327 -1.68 -14.71 11.95
C SER A 327 -1.72 -13.78 13.18
N SER A 328 -2.86 -13.14 13.43
CA SER A 328 -3.13 -12.34 14.64
C SER A 328 -4.53 -12.67 15.19
N ALA A 329 -4.77 -12.32 16.45
CA ALA A 329 -6.06 -12.47 17.14
C ALA A 329 -7.22 -11.85 16.34
N ASP A 330 -6.97 -10.65 15.85
CA ASP A 330 -7.92 -9.74 15.22
C ASP A 330 -8.39 -10.24 13.84
N ALA A 331 -7.63 -11.11 13.18
CA ALA A 331 -8.00 -11.70 11.89
C ALA A 331 -9.25 -12.62 11.96
N CYS A 332 -9.76 -12.91 13.15
CA CYS A 332 -10.83 -13.85 13.45
C CYS A 332 -12.09 -13.14 13.96
N CYS A 333 -13.29 -13.60 13.58
CA CYS A 333 -14.56 -13.07 14.12
C CYS A 333 -14.73 -13.22 15.65
N SER A 334 -13.83 -13.94 16.30
CA SER A 334 -13.82 -14.25 17.73
C SER A 334 -12.67 -13.59 18.50
N GLU A 335 -11.86 -12.74 17.85
CA GLU A 335 -10.66 -12.11 18.42
C GLU A 335 -9.66 -13.15 19.01
N LEU A 336 -9.68 -14.40 18.51
CA LEU A 336 -8.98 -15.53 19.11
C LEU A 336 -8.26 -16.40 18.07
N CYS A 337 -6.99 -16.09 17.86
CA CYS A 337 -6.08 -16.85 17.00
C CYS A 337 -5.15 -17.73 17.85
N VAL A 338 -5.46 -19.03 17.96
CA VAL A 338 -4.79 -19.95 18.92
C VAL A 338 -4.38 -21.28 18.27
N GLY A 339 -3.07 -21.52 18.22
CA GLY A 339 -2.47 -22.78 17.78
C GLY A 339 -2.45 -23.88 18.86
N ILE A 340 -2.25 -25.13 18.43
CA ILE A 340 -2.17 -26.30 19.32
C ILE A 340 -0.69 -26.63 19.66
N SER A 341 0.23 -26.31 18.74
CA SER A 341 1.68 -26.25 18.92
C SER A 341 2.24 -25.22 17.93
N PRO A 342 3.50 -24.74 18.09
CA PRO A 342 4.13 -23.84 17.13
C PRO A 342 4.17 -24.43 15.70
N ASP A 343 4.40 -25.73 15.59
CA ASP A 343 4.56 -26.44 14.31
C ASP A 343 3.22 -26.74 13.61
N ALA A 344 2.10 -26.71 14.35
CA ALA A 344 0.76 -26.98 13.83
C ALA A 344 0.07 -25.73 13.24
N GLY A 345 0.62 -24.53 13.47
CA GLY A 345 0.03 -23.27 13.05
C GLY A 345 -1.09 -22.75 13.95
N TYR A 346 -1.52 -21.52 13.68
CA TYR A 346 -2.55 -20.80 14.42
C TYR A 346 -3.85 -20.71 13.63
N PHE A 347 -4.98 -20.83 14.32
CA PHE A 347 -6.31 -20.82 13.70
C PHE A 347 -7.32 -20.08 14.59
N CYS A 348 -8.37 -19.57 13.97
CA CYS A 348 -9.48 -18.92 14.66
C CYS A 348 -10.26 -19.91 15.54
N ARG A 349 -10.46 -19.57 16.82
CA ARG A 349 -11.14 -20.41 17.83
C ARG A 349 -12.37 -19.75 18.41
N VAL A 350 -13.33 -20.55 18.84
CA VAL A 350 -14.48 -20.07 19.64
C VAL A 350 -14.00 -19.75 21.07
N GLN A 351 -14.42 -18.61 21.64
CA GLN A 351 -14.16 -18.29 23.04
C GLN A 351 -14.99 -19.18 23.97
N CYS A 352 -14.40 -19.58 25.09
CA CYS A 352 -15.07 -20.29 26.16
C CYS A 352 -14.67 -19.75 27.54
N ASN A 353 -15.49 -20.02 28.55
CA ASN A 353 -15.19 -19.67 29.93
C ASN A 353 -14.75 -20.94 30.68
N THR A 354 -13.61 -20.92 31.35
CA THR A 354 -13.06 -22.14 32.00
C THR A 354 -13.79 -22.52 33.29
N GLY A 355 -14.58 -21.61 33.87
CA GLY A 355 -15.55 -21.89 34.93
C GLY A 355 -16.90 -22.45 34.45
N ASN A 356 -17.19 -22.38 33.15
CA ASN A 356 -18.36 -22.98 32.51
C ASN A 356 -18.01 -23.41 31.06
N PRO A 357 -17.26 -24.51 30.89
CA PRO A 357 -16.62 -24.87 29.62
C PRO A 357 -17.63 -25.42 28.60
N ILE A 358 -18.28 -24.50 27.87
CA ILE A 358 -19.13 -24.80 26.72
C ILE A 358 -18.28 -24.64 25.45
N CYS A 359 -18.21 -25.70 24.65
CA CYS A 359 -17.53 -25.74 23.35
C CYS A 359 -18.33 -26.57 22.33
N PRO A 360 -18.04 -26.44 21.02
CA PRO A 360 -18.56 -27.35 19.99
C PRO A 360 -18.20 -28.82 20.25
N GLU A 361 -18.96 -29.74 19.64
CA GLU A 361 -18.72 -31.18 19.77
C GLU A 361 -17.30 -31.56 19.27
N GLY A 362 -16.60 -32.39 20.05
CA GLY A 362 -15.19 -32.75 19.79
C GLY A 362 -14.16 -31.68 20.19
N GLN A 363 -14.56 -30.61 20.88
CA GLN A 363 -13.66 -29.56 21.36
C GLN A 363 -13.72 -29.38 22.88
N GLN A 364 -12.57 -29.07 23.47
CA GLN A 364 -12.37 -28.80 24.89
C GLN A 364 -11.97 -27.34 25.12
N CYS A 365 -12.43 -26.76 26.23
CA CYS A 365 -12.06 -25.40 26.63
C CYS A 365 -10.70 -25.39 27.32
N VAL A 366 -9.71 -24.71 26.75
CA VAL A 366 -8.37 -24.55 27.35
C VAL A 366 -8.12 -23.09 27.69
N THR A 367 -7.67 -22.84 28.93
CA THR A 367 -7.33 -21.50 29.44
C THR A 367 -6.29 -20.81 28.56
N VAL A 368 -6.64 -19.61 28.08
CA VAL A 368 -5.71 -18.69 27.38
C VAL A 368 -5.18 -17.65 28.37
N ASP A 369 -6.05 -17.12 29.23
CA ASP A 369 -5.65 -16.25 30.36
C ASP A 369 -6.17 -16.81 31.70
N PRO A 370 -5.28 -17.23 32.62
CA PRO A 370 -5.65 -17.71 33.94
C PRO A 370 -6.16 -16.61 34.89
N ALA A 371 -5.97 -15.32 34.58
CA ALA A 371 -6.47 -14.21 35.41
C ALA A 371 -7.97 -13.92 35.17
N THR A 372 -8.46 -14.05 33.94
CA THR A 372 -9.85 -13.74 33.55
C THR A 372 -10.77 -14.95 33.37
N GLN A 373 -10.25 -16.18 33.52
CA GLN A 373 -10.97 -17.43 33.23
C GLN A 373 -11.41 -17.56 31.75
N GLN A 374 -10.77 -16.82 30.83
CA GLN A 374 -11.01 -16.93 29.40
C GLN A 374 -10.17 -18.07 28.80
N GLY A 375 -10.80 -18.82 27.90
CA GLY A 375 -10.19 -19.90 27.15
C GLY A 375 -10.61 -19.92 25.69
N ALA A 376 -9.96 -20.78 24.94
CA ALA A 376 -10.30 -21.12 23.56
C ALA A 376 -10.80 -22.56 23.49
N CYS A 377 -11.84 -22.80 22.70
CA CYS A 377 -12.21 -24.14 22.27
C CYS A 377 -11.16 -24.66 21.28
N ILE A 378 -10.43 -25.69 21.67
CA ILE A 378 -9.50 -26.42 20.79
C ILE A 378 -10.00 -27.85 20.60
N PRO A 379 -9.66 -28.54 19.50
CA PRO A 379 -9.94 -29.97 19.36
C PRO A 379 -9.48 -30.79 20.57
N GLU A 380 -10.26 -31.80 20.96
CA GLU A 380 -9.78 -32.82 21.89
C GLU A 380 -8.51 -33.48 21.31
N LYS A 381 -7.45 -33.56 22.11
CA LYS A 381 -6.25 -34.30 21.70
C LYS A 381 -6.55 -35.80 21.68
N LEU A 382 -6.11 -36.46 20.62
CA LEU A 382 -6.28 -37.88 20.39
C LEU A 382 -5.59 -38.70 21.50
N LYS A 383 -6.28 -39.75 21.95
CA LYS A 383 -5.88 -40.58 23.10
C LYS A 383 -5.00 -41.74 22.64
N VAL A 384 -4.29 -42.34 23.58
CA VAL A 384 -3.36 -43.46 23.31
C VAL A 384 -4.14 -44.64 22.71
N GLY A 385 -3.89 -44.93 21.44
CA GLY A 385 -4.61 -45.92 20.62
C GLY A 385 -5.41 -45.35 19.45
N ASP A 386 -5.71 -44.04 19.42
CA ASP A 386 -6.45 -43.39 18.32
C ASP A 386 -5.56 -43.19 17.08
N THR A 387 -6.14 -43.25 15.87
CA THR A 387 -5.40 -43.02 14.61
C THR A 387 -5.13 -41.54 14.37
N CYS A 388 -3.90 -41.19 13.99
CA CYS A 388 -3.42 -39.81 13.84
C CYS A 388 -2.64 -39.61 12.53
N THR A 389 -2.32 -38.36 12.18
CA THR A 389 -1.41 -38.01 11.09
C THR A 389 -0.14 -37.27 11.53
N THR A 390 -0.18 -36.56 12.66
CA THR A 390 0.92 -35.75 13.20
C THR A 390 1.06 -35.85 14.71
N ASP A 391 2.29 -35.63 15.22
CA ASP A 391 2.60 -35.66 16.66
C ASP A 391 1.77 -34.65 17.48
N ALA A 392 1.37 -33.52 16.87
CA ALA A 392 0.61 -32.46 17.53
C ALA A 392 -0.81 -32.89 17.94
N GLU A 393 -1.44 -33.79 17.18
CA GLU A 393 -2.80 -34.30 17.44
C GLU A 393 -2.88 -35.12 18.74
N CYS A 394 -1.79 -35.80 19.10
CA CYS A 394 -1.76 -36.75 20.20
C CYS A 394 -1.63 -36.08 21.57
N ALA A 395 -2.35 -36.61 22.57
CA ALA A 395 -2.30 -36.16 23.97
C ALA A 395 -0.86 -36.19 24.53
N ALA A 396 -0.16 -37.30 24.30
CA ALA A 396 1.23 -37.53 24.70
C ALA A 396 2.28 -37.05 23.67
N GLY A 397 1.86 -36.45 22.54
CA GLY A 397 2.80 -35.89 21.56
C GLY A 397 3.49 -36.88 20.61
N TYR A 398 3.11 -38.16 20.60
CA TYR A 398 3.71 -39.17 19.71
C TYR A 398 2.69 -39.84 18.78
N CYS A 399 2.78 -39.54 17.49
CA CYS A 399 2.06 -40.21 16.41
C CYS A 399 3.03 -41.15 15.68
N ARG A 400 2.84 -42.48 15.80
CA ARG A 400 3.84 -43.46 15.34
C ARG A 400 3.19 -44.60 14.55
N SER A 401 3.92 -45.12 13.57
CA SER A 401 3.54 -46.32 12.80
C SER A 401 4.40 -47.51 13.23
N ILE A 402 3.77 -48.67 13.45
CA ILE A 402 4.38 -49.83 14.14
C ILE A 402 4.13 -51.16 13.40
N SER A 403 3.22 -51.19 12.41
CA SER A 403 2.94 -52.35 11.56
C SER A 403 3.97 -52.56 10.44
N GLY A 404 4.66 -51.49 10.04
CA GLY A 404 5.42 -51.44 8.78
C GLY A 404 4.55 -51.22 7.53
N GLU A 405 3.23 -51.15 7.66
CA GLU A 405 2.32 -50.83 6.56
C GLU A 405 2.19 -49.31 6.37
N PRO A 406 2.45 -48.77 5.16
CA PRO A 406 2.39 -47.34 4.90
C PRO A 406 1.02 -46.72 5.25
N GLY A 407 1.04 -45.68 6.09
CA GLY A 407 -0.14 -44.88 6.44
C GLY A 407 -0.88 -45.29 7.72
N SER A 408 -0.53 -46.40 8.37
CA SER A 408 -1.13 -46.77 9.66
C SER A 408 -0.35 -46.16 10.84
N PHE A 409 -0.71 -44.93 11.22
CA PHE A 409 -0.17 -44.21 12.38
C PHE A 409 -1.23 -44.10 13.49
N PHE A 410 -0.79 -44.13 14.75
CA PHE A 410 -1.65 -43.93 15.92
C PHE A 410 -0.91 -43.25 17.05
N CYS A 411 -1.68 -42.65 17.96
CA CYS A 411 -1.18 -41.98 19.14
C CYS A 411 -0.67 -42.99 20.17
N THR A 412 0.51 -42.72 20.70
CA THR A 412 1.20 -43.53 21.70
C THR A 412 1.81 -42.63 22.78
N ASP A 413 2.27 -43.24 23.87
CA ASP A 413 2.86 -42.59 25.05
C ASP A 413 4.04 -43.43 25.55
N GLU A 414 4.91 -42.84 26.36
CA GLU A 414 6.04 -43.53 26.98
C GLU A 414 5.57 -44.46 28.11
N CYS A 415 6.28 -45.57 28.31
CA CYS A 415 5.91 -46.60 29.29
C CYS A 415 7.14 -47.23 29.95
N ALA A 416 7.05 -47.57 31.23
CA ALA A 416 8.07 -48.40 31.89
C ALA A 416 7.69 -49.90 31.79
N SER A 417 6.40 -50.19 31.66
CA SER A 417 5.79 -51.50 31.84
C SER A 417 4.40 -51.58 31.21
N ASP A 418 3.86 -52.79 31.08
CA ASP A 418 2.50 -53.03 30.55
C ASP A 418 1.41 -52.26 31.31
N SER A 419 1.54 -52.06 32.63
CA SER A 419 0.54 -51.35 33.43
C SER A 419 0.39 -49.86 33.11
N ASP A 420 1.33 -49.30 32.36
CA ASP A 420 1.31 -47.88 31.98
C ASP A 420 0.50 -47.64 30.69
N CYS A 421 0.14 -48.71 29.97
CA CYS A 421 -0.59 -48.66 28.70
C CYS A 421 -2.09 -48.98 28.86
N PRO A 422 -2.99 -48.38 28.04
CA PRO A 422 -4.40 -48.79 27.97
C PRO A 422 -4.55 -50.29 27.62
N CYS A 423 -5.64 -50.94 28.05
CA CYS A 423 -5.76 -52.41 27.95
C CYS A 423 -5.69 -53.02 26.53
N SER A 424 -5.92 -52.22 25.48
CA SER A 424 -5.75 -52.57 24.06
C SER A 424 -4.29 -52.50 23.58
N MET A 425 -3.38 -52.04 24.43
CA MET A 425 -1.98 -51.77 24.14
C MET A 425 -1.05 -52.32 25.23
N ARG A 426 0.21 -52.54 24.87
CA ARG A 426 1.26 -53.14 25.73
C ARG A 426 2.56 -52.35 25.59
N CYS A 427 3.45 -52.43 26.56
CA CYS A 427 4.68 -51.63 26.52
C CYS A 427 5.78 -52.31 25.70
N LEU A 428 6.28 -51.64 24.66
CA LEU A 428 7.46 -52.12 23.92
C LEU A 428 8.74 -51.52 24.55
N THR A 429 9.32 -52.23 25.50
CA THR A 429 10.55 -51.83 26.24
C THR A 429 11.85 -51.99 25.45
N ASN A 430 11.80 -52.57 24.24
CA ASN A 430 12.98 -52.83 23.38
C ASN A 430 13.30 -51.68 22.40
N GLN A 431 12.73 -50.50 22.59
CA GLN A 431 12.98 -49.28 21.81
C GLN A 431 13.24 -48.08 22.73
N SER A 432 13.69 -46.96 22.17
CA SER A 432 14.13 -45.79 22.93
C SER A 432 13.52 -44.50 22.35
N PRO A 433 12.61 -43.82 23.07
CA PRO A 433 12.00 -44.26 24.33
C PRO A 433 11.13 -45.52 24.12
N PRO A 434 10.87 -46.32 25.17
CA PRO A 434 9.79 -47.31 25.16
C PRO A 434 8.44 -46.66 24.89
N LEU A 435 7.54 -47.33 24.17
CA LEU A 435 6.21 -46.76 23.86
C LEU A 435 5.11 -47.82 23.91
N CYS A 436 3.88 -47.39 24.18
CA CYS A 436 2.68 -48.23 24.14
C CYS A 436 2.29 -48.63 22.71
N ILE A 437 2.23 -49.93 22.41
CA ILE A 437 1.91 -50.48 21.08
C ILE A 437 0.65 -51.34 21.12
N PRO A 438 -0.16 -51.42 20.05
CA PRO A 438 -1.32 -52.31 20.00
C PRO A 438 -0.96 -53.77 20.31
N GLY A 439 -1.78 -54.39 21.16
CA GLY A 439 -1.56 -55.74 21.68
C GLY A 439 -2.13 -55.85 23.10
N GLN A 440 -2.63 -57.02 23.48
CA GLN A 440 -3.30 -57.17 24.78
C GLN A 440 -2.34 -56.89 25.95
N ASN A 441 -2.75 -55.97 26.82
CA ASN A 441 -2.07 -55.69 28.08
C ASN A 441 -2.16 -56.91 29.01
N SER A 442 -1.02 -57.43 29.46
CA SER A 442 -0.99 -58.58 30.38
C SER A 442 -1.57 -58.27 31.76
N ALA A 443 -1.57 -57.01 32.18
CA ALA A 443 -2.17 -56.56 33.45
C ALA A 443 -3.69 -56.39 33.40
N CYS A 444 -4.32 -56.39 32.22
CA CYS A 444 -5.78 -56.22 32.07
C CYS A 444 -6.56 -57.53 31.92
N GLN A 445 -5.91 -58.70 31.99
CA GLN A 445 -6.65 -59.97 32.01
C GLN A 445 -7.20 -60.25 33.43
N PRO A 446 -8.49 -60.63 33.57
CA PRO A 446 -9.04 -61.05 34.86
C PRO A 446 -8.35 -62.35 35.30
N PRO A 447 -8.13 -62.56 36.61
CA PRO A 447 -7.40 -63.72 37.11
C PRO A 447 -8.14 -65.02 36.77
N THR A 448 -7.47 -65.90 36.03
CA THR A 448 -8.01 -67.19 35.60
C THR A 448 -8.08 -68.16 36.78
N SER A 449 -9.28 -68.38 37.33
CA SER A 449 -9.54 -69.45 38.28
C SER A 449 -9.61 -70.80 37.57
N GLU A 450 -8.76 -71.75 37.96
CA GLU A 450 -8.88 -73.16 37.56
C GLU A 450 -10.02 -73.89 38.29
N ASP A 451 -10.43 -75.03 37.71
CA ASP A 451 -11.27 -76.10 38.30
C ASP A 451 -12.72 -75.73 38.70
N THR A 452 -13.77 -76.24 38.02
CA THR A 452 -14.16 -77.65 38.16
C THR A 452 -15.20 -78.14 37.14
N THR A 453 -14.99 -79.36 36.63
CA THR A 453 -15.99 -80.39 36.22
C THR A 453 -17.04 -80.16 35.13
N GLN A 454 -17.30 -81.24 34.37
CA GLN A 454 -18.25 -81.34 33.24
C GLN A 454 -19.72 -81.56 33.67
N THR A 455 -20.67 -81.00 32.91
CA THR A 455 -21.93 -81.60 32.38
C THR A 455 -22.77 -80.48 31.71
N GLY A 456 -23.61 -80.70 30.69
CA GLY A 456 -23.81 -81.85 29.80
C GLY A 456 -25.07 -81.70 28.93
N ALA A 457 -24.93 -81.86 27.60
CA ALA A 457 -25.96 -82.09 26.57
C ALA A 457 -26.84 -80.92 25.98
N ASP A 458 -27.06 -81.06 24.66
CA ASP A 458 -28.21 -80.71 23.79
C ASP A 458 -28.71 -79.27 23.50
N GLY A 459 -28.60 -78.86 22.21
CA GLY A 459 -29.79 -78.78 21.34
C GLY A 459 -30.16 -77.46 20.61
N ALA A 460 -30.09 -77.47 19.27
CA ALA A 460 -30.76 -76.56 18.28
C ALA A 460 -30.40 -75.04 18.31
N SER A 461 -30.16 -74.27 17.23
CA SER A 461 -30.71 -74.13 15.86
C SER A 461 -32.15 -73.59 15.81
N GLY A 462 -32.51 -72.53 15.07
CA GLY A 462 -31.76 -71.64 14.15
C GLY A 462 -32.73 -70.62 13.51
N GLN A 463 -32.37 -70.03 12.35
CA GLN A 463 -33.12 -68.98 11.60
C GLN A 463 -33.09 -67.56 12.25
N ASP A 464 -33.28 -66.46 11.50
CA ASP A 464 -33.71 -66.32 10.09
C ASP A 464 -32.94 -65.24 9.27
N VAL A 465 -33.24 -65.13 7.97
CA VAL A 465 -32.36 -64.51 6.95
C VAL A 465 -33.07 -63.53 5.99
N ILE A 466 -32.53 -62.30 5.85
CA ILE A 466 -32.54 -61.36 4.67
C ILE A 466 -33.89 -61.00 3.99
N GLN A 467 -34.14 -59.70 3.70
CA GLN A 467 -34.47 -59.21 2.32
C GLN A 467 -34.61 -57.68 2.13
N THR A 468 -33.83 -57.12 1.19
CA THR A 468 -34.14 -55.96 0.28
C THR A 468 -34.45 -54.58 0.94
N ILE A 469 -34.57 -53.41 0.27
CA ILE A 469 -34.60 -52.90 -1.14
C ILE A 469 -33.75 -51.58 -1.11
N GLY A 470 -33.11 -51.00 -2.15
CA GLY A 470 -32.87 -51.28 -3.59
C GLY A 470 -32.41 -49.98 -4.31
N PRO A 471 -31.87 -50.01 -5.56
CA PRO A 471 -31.17 -48.87 -6.18
C PRO A 471 -32.02 -48.00 -7.14
N GLY A 472 -31.53 -46.79 -7.45
CA GLY A 472 -32.10 -45.90 -8.48
C GLY A 472 -31.03 -45.11 -9.24
N THR A 473 -31.17 -45.00 -10.57
CA THR A 473 -30.26 -44.30 -11.50
C THR A 473 -31.06 -43.40 -12.45
N ASN A 474 -30.42 -42.37 -13.04
CA ASN A 474 -30.58 -41.82 -14.42
C ASN A 474 -30.11 -40.34 -14.47
N SER A 475 -29.10 -39.98 -15.29
CA SER A 475 -29.20 -39.41 -16.67
C SER A 475 -29.56 -37.91 -16.72
N SER A 476 -29.06 -37.04 -17.61
CA SER A 476 -27.98 -37.08 -18.63
C SER A 476 -27.87 -35.72 -19.35
N SER A 477 -26.80 -35.47 -20.13
CA SER A 477 -26.56 -34.31 -21.03
C SER A 477 -26.38 -32.92 -20.38
N GLY A 478 -25.63 -31.96 -20.94
CA GLY A 478 -24.65 -32.04 -22.04
C GLY A 478 -24.81 -30.97 -23.15
N CYS A 479 -23.87 -30.03 -23.27
CA CYS A 479 -23.71 -29.13 -24.43
C CYS A 479 -22.26 -28.60 -24.57
N ARG A 480 -21.93 -27.98 -25.72
CA ARG A 480 -20.59 -27.46 -26.08
C ARG A 480 -20.64 -25.99 -26.51
N ALA A 481 -19.50 -25.33 -26.28
CA ALA A 481 -18.94 -24.11 -26.90
C ALA A 481 -19.71 -23.34 -28.00
N GLY A 482 -19.62 -22.01 -27.93
CA GLY A 482 -19.89 -21.09 -29.03
C GLY A 482 -19.09 -19.79 -28.90
N ASN A 483 -18.39 -19.39 -29.98
CA ASN A 483 -17.81 -18.05 -30.13
C ASN A 483 -18.80 -17.14 -30.87
N SER A 484 -18.77 -15.82 -30.61
CA SER A 484 -19.30 -14.80 -31.51
C SER A 484 -18.61 -13.46 -31.31
N GLU A 485 -18.27 -12.79 -32.41
CA GLU A 485 -17.59 -11.48 -32.46
C GLU A 485 -18.60 -10.30 -32.42
N GLY A 486 -18.12 -9.08 -32.18
CA GLY A 486 -18.96 -7.85 -32.24
C GLY A 486 -18.48 -6.71 -31.32
N SER A 487 -17.26 -6.19 -31.44
CA SER A 487 -16.87 -5.08 -32.33
C SER A 487 -17.63 -3.74 -32.11
N SER A 488 -16.92 -2.66 -31.73
CA SER A 488 -17.13 -1.31 -32.32
C SER A 488 -16.17 -0.18 -31.83
N TRP A 489 -15.16 0.20 -32.65
CA TRP A 489 -14.63 1.59 -32.87
C TRP A 489 -13.92 2.30 -31.65
N PHE A 490 -12.97 3.25 -31.77
CA PHE A 490 -12.21 3.85 -32.89
C PHE A 490 -10.94 4.61 -32.39
N TRP A 491 -9.80 4.51 -33.12
CA TRP A 491 -8.59 5.39 -33.09
C TRP A 491 -7.78 5.53 -31.76
N LEU A 492 -6.52 6.00 -31.74
CA LEU A 492 -5.58 6.39 -32.82
C LEU A 492 -4.14 5.89 -32.50
N LEU A 493 -3.27 5.78 -33.52
CA LEU A 493 -1.84 5.46 -33.38
C LEU A 493 -1.01 6.39 -34.28
N LEU A 494 0.20 6.76 -33.81
CA LEU A 494 1.31 7.38 -34.56
C LEU A 494 1.07 8.74 -35.25
N TYR A 495 2.00 9.69 -35.04
CA TYR A 495 2.81 10.25 -36.14
C TYR A 495 4.12 10.86 -35.63
N MET A 496 5.10 11.08 -36.53
CA MET A 496 6.48 11.49 -36.20
C MET A 496 6.90 12.84 -36.81
N SER A 497 7.75 13.56 -36.05
CA SER A 497 8.92 14.33 -36.50
C SER A 497 8.77 15.62 -37.35
N LEU A 498 9.89 16.35 -37.41
CA LEU A 498 10.23 17.57 -38.15
C LEU A 498 9.59 18.89 -37.69
N MET A 499 10.44 19.74 -37.09
CA MET A 499 10.73 21.06 -37.63
C MET A 499 12.23 21.36 -37.46
N ALA A 500 12.91 21.72 -38.54
CA ALA A 500 14.31 22.12 -38.51
C ALA A 500 14.60 23.20 -39.58
N LEU A 501 15.44 24.17 -39.22
CA LEU A 501 16.16 25.09 -40.12
C LEU A 501 15.32 25.92 -41.11
N VAL A 502 14.81 27.07 -40.63
CA VAL A 502 14.62 28.26 -41.50
C VAL A 502 15.29 29.50 -40.88
N PHE A 503 16.62 29.49 -40.79
CA PHE A 503 17.41 30.73 -40.71
C PHE A 503 18.75 30.58 -41.43
N ARG A 504 18.81 31.10 -42.66
CA ARG A 504 20.06 31.35 -43.39
C ARG A 504 19.94 32.63 -44.21
N GLY A 505 20.87 33.56 -43.99
CA GLY A 505 21.12 34.70 -44.85
C GLY A 505 20.33 35.96 -44.49
N LEU A 506 20.94 36.82 -43.69
CA LEU A 506 21.38 38.15 -44.16
C LEU A 506 22.49 38.71 -43.24
N LYS A 507 23.67 38.91 -43.81
CA LYS A 507 24.79 39.72 -43.29
C LYS A 507 25.31 40.55 -44.47
N PRO A 508 26.00 41.66 -44.22
CA PRO A 508 25.66 42.76 -43.31
C PRO A 508 25.47 44.05 -44.16
N ASN A 509 25.31 45.21 -43.52
CA ASN A 509 25.69 46.46 -44.18
C ASN A 509 26.44 47.37 -43.20
N ILE A 510 27.53 47.94 -43.69
CA ILE A 510 28.43 48.84 -42.98
C ILE A 510 27.95 50.27 -43.21
N LEU A 511 27.91 51.09 -42.16
CA LEU A 511 28.17 52.52 -42.28
C LEU A 511 28.99 53.00 -41.07
N GLU A 512 30.01 53.80 -41.35
CA GLU A 512 30.90 54.40 -40.35
C GLU A 512 30.46 55.85 -40.06
N SER A 513 30.19 56.15 -38.79
CA SER A 513 30.35 57.47 -38.17
C SER A 513 30.09 57.32 -36.66
N GLY A 514 30.81 57.96 -35.74
CA GLY A 514 31.91 58.91 -35.91
C GLY A 514 31.71 60.10 -34.98
N GLU A 515 32.69 60.37 -34.11
CA GLU A 515 32.76 61.50 -33.16
C GLU A 515 31.65 61.53 -32.08
N GLU A 516 31.78 62.07 -30.87
CA GLU A 516 32.84 62.33 -29.88
C GLU A 516 32.09 63.06 -28.72
N LEU A 517 32.74 63.35 -27.58
CA LEU A 517 32.35 64.40 -26.60
C LEU A 517 30.98 64.26 -25.86
N ARG A 518 30.99 63.57 -24.70
CA ARG A 518 31.28 64.24 -23.41
C ARG A 518 31.47 63.27 -22.24
#